data_AF-A0A1D9MJB4-F1
#
_entry.id   AF-A0A1D9MJB4-F1
#
_cell.length_a   1.000
_cell.length_b   1.000
_cell.length_c   1.000
_cell.angle_alpha   90.00
_cell.angle_beta   90.00
_cell.angle_gamma   90.00
#
_symmetry.space_group_name_H-M   'P 1'
#
loop_
_entity.id
_entity.type
_entity.pdbx_description
1 polymer ?
#
loop_
_entity_poly.entity_id
_entity_poly.type
_entity_poly.pdbx_seq_one_letter_code
_entity_poly.pdbx_strand_id
1 'polypeptide(L)'
;MRTSHKRTTFTTFALIATLALGGALGGCGTNNNTVGENDRRLPIQDTQYTGDNEVTFKVMGGSPACFTVYQDYKEEDGKLKVAFYERRNENVNECTAVGVVYDIKVPTKAEAKQLQIEPMPTPEVVIEKTVEKGSYAQ
;
A
#
# COMPACT_ATOMS: atom_id res chain seq x y z
N MET A 1 -65.41 -12.92 33.54
CA MET A 1 -64.08 -12.27 33.68
C MET A 1 -64.20 -10.90 33.02
N ARG A 2 -64.49 -9.77 33.71
CA ARG A 2 -63.54 -8.88 34.45
C ARG A 2 -62.22 -8.79 33.69
N THR A 3 -61.78 -7.70 33.06
CA THR A 3 -61.74 -6.24 33.37
C THR A 3 -61.44 -5.46 32.07
N SER A 4 -62.12 -4.36 31.71
CA SER A 4 -62.02 -2.97 32.21
C SER A 4 -60.68 -2.25 31.92
N HIS A 5 -60.77 -1.19 31.10
CA HIS A 5 -60.01 0.08 31.13
C HIS A 5 -58.48 0.04 30.90
N LYS A 6 -57.79 1.03 30.31
CA LYS A 6 -58.02 2.48 30.10
C LYS A 6 -56.96 2.97 29.08
N ARG A 7 -57.33 3.91 28.19
CA ARG A 7 -56.37 4.88 27.62
C ARG A 7 -55.85 5.73 28.78
N THR A 8 -54.53 5.84 28.92
CA THR A 8 -53.92 6.80 29.84
C THR A 8 -52.70 7.42 29.17
N THR A 9 -52.86 8.67 28.80
CA THR A 9 -51.84 9.65 28.42
C THR A 9 -50.93 9.91 29.63
N PHE A 10 -49.61 9.81 29.47
CA PHE A 10 -48.62 10.39 30.40
C PHE A 10 -47.50 11.00 29.56
N THR A 11 -47.48 12.33 29.43
CA THR A 11 -46.66 13.28 30.21
C THR A 11 -45.19 13.25 29.80
N THR A 12 -44.77 14.37 29.24
CA THR A 12 -43.43 14.80 28.86
C THR A 12 -42.41 14.47 29.94
N PHE A 13 -41.43 13.63 29.62
CA PHE A 13 -40.16 13.55 30.33
C PHE A 13 -39.06 14.02 29.38
N ALA A 14 -38.62 15.26 29.59
CA ALA A 14 -37.33 15.72 29.11
C ALA A 14 -36.25 14.92 29.86
N LEU A 15 -35.43 14.18 29.12
CA LEU A 15 -34.21 13.59 29.63
C LEU A 15 -33.09 13.94 28.64
N ILE A 16 -32.46 15.07 28.94
CA ILE A 16 -31.18 15.48 28.38
C ILE A 16 -30.14 14.52 28.98
N ALA A 17 -29.58 13.64 28.15
CA ALA A 17 -28.46 12.79 28.51
C ALA A 17 -27.30 13.04 27.54
N THR A 18 -26.48 14.01 27.94
CA THR A 18 -25.02 13.96 28.04
C THR A 18 -24.23 13.03 27.10
N LEU A 19 -23.42 13.66 26.24
CA LEU A 19 -22.06 13.30 25.81
C LEU A 19 -21.65 11.81 25.78
N ALA A 20 -21.52 11.29 24.56
CA ALA A 20 -20.42 10.40 24.21
C ALA A 20 -19.67 11.03 23.04
N LEU A 21 -18.57 11.74 23.35
CA LEU A 21 -17.57 12.13 22.37
C LEU A 21 -17.08 10.84 21.69
N GLY A 22 -17.21 10.81 20.36
CA GLY A 22 -16.76 9.70 19.53
C GLY A 22 -15.26 9.47 19.70
N GLY A 23 -14.92 8.46 20.51
CA GLY A 23 -13.61 7.84 20.55
C GLY A 23 -13.58 6.69 19.56
N ALA A 24 -13.22 6.96 18.30
CA ALA A 24 -12.67 5.98 17.36
C ALA A 24 -12.36 6.69 16.04
N LEU A 25 -11.24 7.42 15.99
CA LEU A 25 -10.60 7.71 14.71
C LEU A 25 -9.20 7.12 14.74
N GLY A 26 -9.12 5.96 14.10
CA GLY A 26 -7.96 5.50 13.35
C GLY A 26 -6.64 5.50 14.11
N GLY A 27 -6.33 4.38 14.74
CA GLY A 27 -4.94 3.94 14.71
C GLY A 27 -4.54 3.82 13.24
N CYS A 28 -3.84 4.83 12.72
CA CYS A 28 -3.00 4.64 11.55
C CYS A 28 -1.96 3.60 11.96
N GLY A 29 -2.23 2.33 11.65
CA GLY A 29 -1.20 1.32 11.59
C GLY A 29 -0.20 1.81 10.57
N THR A 30 0.94 2.32 11.04
CA THR A 30 2.07 2.63 10.20
C THR A 30 2.72 1.29 9.84
N ASN A 31 2.13 0.59 8.86
CA ASN A 31 2.86 -0.43 8.14
C ASN A 31 3.91 0.30 7.29
N ASN A 32 5.08 0.53 7.90
CA ASN A 32 6.28 1.05 7.28
C ASN A 32 6.79 0.05 6.23
N ASN A 33 6.12 -0.01 5.08
CA ASN A 33 6.75 -0.42 3.84
C ASN A 33 7.36 0.84 3.23
N THR A 34 8.39 1.37 3.88
CA THR A 34 9.16 2.50 3.35
C THR A 34 10.04 1.98 2.23
N VAL A 35 9.59 2.20 0.99
CA VAL A 35 10.46 2.24 -0.19
C VAL A 35 11.55 3.27 0.13
N GLY A 36 12.80 2.83 0.13
CA GLY A 36 13.93 3.69 0.49
C GLY A 36 14.09 4.83 -0.50
N GLU A 37 14.66 5.95 -0.04
CA GLU A 37 14.87 7.17 -0.85
C GLU A 37 15.69 6.91 -2.15
N ASN A 38 16.42 5.80 -2.20
CA ASN A 38 17.22 5.36 -3.36
C ASN A 38 16.57 4.26 -4.20
N ASP A 39 15.32 3.89 -3.92
CA ASP A 39 14.63 2.81 -4.62
C ASP A 39 13.92 3.34 -5.87
N ARG A 40 14.24 2.76 -7.03
CA ARG A 40 13.55 3.07 -8.28
C ARG A 40 12.46 2.05 -8.54
N ARG A 41 11.20 2.50 -8.68
CA ARG A 41 10.09 1.63 -9.08
C ARG A 41 10.30 1.06 -10.48
N LEU A 42 10.06 -0.24 -10.64
CA LEU A 42 10.10 -0.93 -11.92
C LEU A 42 8.68 -1.10 -12.48
N PRO A 43 8.41 -0.67 -13.72
CA PRO A 43 7.13 -0.90 -14.36
C PRO A 43 6.95 -2.37 -14.73
N ILE A 44 5.72 -2.86 -14.61
CA ILE A 44 5.31 -4.18 -15.09
C ILE A 44 5.20 -4.12 -16.61
N GLN A 45 5.91 -5.01 -17.30
CA GLN A 45 5.90 -5.13 -18.76
C GLN A 45 4.89 -6.18 -19.22
N ASP A 46 4.80 -7.28 -18.50
CA ASP A 46 3.92 -8.40 -18.83
C ASP A 46 3.53 -9.16 -17.54
N THR A 47 2.42 -9.88 -17.63
CA THR A 47 1.83 -10.64 -16.53
C THR A 47 1.32 -11.97 -17.05
N GLN A 48 1.73 -13.07 -16.40
CA GLN A 48 1.37 -14.42 -16.80
C GLN A 48 0.90 -15.24 -15.60
N TYR A 49 -0.18 -16.01 -15.78
CA TYR A 49 -0.66 -16.96 -14.77
C TYR A 49 0.07 -18.29 -14.97
N THR A 50 1.11 -18.54 -14.18
CA THR A 50 2.01 -19.70 -14.34
C THR A 50 1.62 -20.91 -13.49
N GLY A 51 0.64 -20.76 -12.60
CA GLY A 51 0.02 -21.83 -11.84
C GLY A 51 -1.32 -21.40 -11.26
N ASP A 52 -2.04 -22.33 -10.63
CA ASP A 52 -3.37 -22.04 -10.06
C ASP A 52 -3.30 -20.94 -8.98
N ASN A 53 -2.19 -20.85 -8.24
CA ASN A 53 -1.97 -19.88 -7.18
C ASN A 53 -0.65 -19.08 -7.36
N GLU A 54 -0.26 -18.83 -8.61
CA GLU A 54 0.98 -18.11 -8.93
C GLU A 54 0.77 -17.15 -10.11
N VAL A 55 1.25 -15.91 -9.95
CA VAL A 55 1.38 -14.94 -11.05
C VAL A 55 2.85 -14.64 -11.26
N THR A 56 3.32 -14.72 -12.50
CA THR A 56 4.65 -14.28 -12.91
C THR A 56 4.55 -12.91 -13.57
N PHE A 57 5.35 -11.95 -13.09
CA PHE A 57 5.47 -10.61 -13.63
C PHE A 57 6.80 -10.44 -14.34
N LYS A 58 6.78 -9.87 -15.54
CA LYS A 58 8.00 -9.44 -16.23
C LYS A 58 8.25 -7.97 -15.90
N VAL A 59 9.42 -7.67 -15.38
CA VAL A 59 9.87 -6.29 -15.15
C VAL A 59 11.24 -6.06 -15.77
N MET A 60 11.52 -4.82 -16.16
CA MET A 60 12.83 -4.44 -16.71
C MET A 60 13.58 -3.60 -15.68
N GLY A 61 14.74 -4.08 -15.25
CA GLY A 61 15.62 -3.43 -14.27
C GLY A 61 17.05 -3.31 -14.76
N GLY A 62 17.94 -2.78 -13.92
CA GLY A 62 19.38 -2.75 -14.16
C GLY A 62 20.03 -4.12 -13.95
N SER A 63 21.31 -4.26 -14.32
CA SER A 63 22.07 -5.49 -14.10
C SER A 63 22.13 -5.90 -12.62
N PRO A 64 22.01 -7.20 -12.27
CA PRO A 64 22.12 -7.69 -10.89
C PRO A 64 23.50 -7.44 -10.25
N ALA A 65 24.52 -7.16 -11.07
CA ALA A 65 25.82 -6.72 -10.56
C ALA A 65 25.72 -5.35 -9.86
N CYS A 66 24.77 -4.51 -10.25
CA CYS A 66 24.65 -3.12 -9.83
C CYS A 66 23.41 -2.82 -9.01
N PHE A 67 22.36 -3.62 -9.18
CA PHE A 67 21.06 -3.37 -8.59
C PHE A 67 20.50 -4.65 -8.00
N THR A 68 19.85 -4.53 -6.85
CA THR A 68 19.05 -5.60 -6.26
C THR A 68 17.57 -5.27 -6.50
N VAL A 69 16.84 -6.22 -7.08
CA VAL A 69 15.39 -6.10 -7.29
C VAL A 69 14.66 -6.66 -6.07
N TYR A 70 13.67 -5.91 -5.60
CA TYR A 70 12.80 -6.24 -4.49
C TYR A 70 11.35 -6.26 -4.96
N GLN A 71 10.53 -6.98 -4.20
CA GLN A 71 9.10 -7.11 -4.43
C GLN A 71 8.35 -6.87 -3.13
N ASP A 72 7.21 -6.20 -3.25
CA ASP A 72 6.19 -6.12 -2.21
C ASP A 72 4.86 -6.53 -2.81
N TYR A 73 4.11 -7.35 -2.07
CA TYR A 73 2.81 -7.79 -2.51
C TYR A 73 1.84 -7.98 -1.34
N LYS A 74 0.57 -7.71 -1.62
CA LYS A 74 -0.53 -7.90 -0.67
C LYS A 74 -1.75 -8.42 -1.42
N GLU A 75 -2.35 -9.47 -0.88
CA GLU A 75 -3.61 -10.00 -1.36
C GLU A 75 -4.73 -9.66 -0.38
N GLU A 76 -5.72 -8.90 -0.84
CA GLU A 76 -6.90 -8.48 -0.06
C GLU A 76 -8.07 -8.19 -0.99
N ASP A 77 -9.30 -8.44 -0.55
CA ASP A 77 -10.54 -8.08 -1.26
C ASP A 77 -10.59 -8.52 -2.74
N GLY A 78 -10.09 -9.72 -3.05
CA GLY A 78 -10.04 -10.25 -4.43
C GLY A 78 -9.00 -9.57 -5.32
N LYS A 79 -8.07 -8.81 -4.74
CA LYS A 79 -7.04 -8.06 -5.44
C LYS A 79 -5.66 -8.52 -5.03
N LEU A 80 -4.75 -8.59 -6.01
CA LEU A 80 -3.33 -8.75 -5.81
C LEU A 80 -2.64 -7.41 -6.07
N LYS A 81 -2.26 -6.72 -5.00
CA LYS A 81 -1.51 -5.46 -5.05
C LYS A 81 -0.02 -5.77 -5.09
N VAL A 82 0.69 -5.27 -6.10
CA VAL A 82 2.14 -5.54 -6.28
C VAL A 82 2.95 -4.27 -6.52
N ALA A 83 4.19 -4.26 -6.01
CA ALA A 83 5.21 -3.29 -6.37
C ALA A 83 6.55 -4.00 -6.56
N PHE A 84 7.31 -3.53 -7.54
CA PHE A 84 8.67 -3.96 -7.82
C PHE A 84 9.56 -2.72 -7.80
N TYR A 85 10.72 -2.82 -7.18
CA TYR A 85 11.67 -1.73 -7.08
C TYR A 85 13.09 -2.28 -7.14
N GLU A 86 14.01 -1.46 -7.62
CA GLU A 86 15.43 -1.77 -7.56
C GLU A 86 16.16 -0.78 -6.67
N ARG A 87 17.15 -1.27 -5.93
CA ARG A 87 18.10 -0.46 -5.17
C ARG A 87 19.49 -0.65 -5.74
N ARG A 88 20.23 0.45 -5.93
CA ARG A 88 21.64 0.37 -6.32
C ARG A 88 22.45 -0.25 -5.18
N ASN A 89 23.36 -1.16 -5.52
CA ASN A 89 24.32 -1.72 -4.58
C ASN A 89 25.38 -0.67 -4.25
N GLU A 90 25.46 -0.26 -2.98
CA GLU A 90 26.36 0.81 -2.53
C GLU A 90 27.85 0.46 -2.68
N ASN A 91 28.19 -0.84 -2.70
CA ASN A 91 29.56 -1.33 -2.83
C ASN A 91 30.10 -1.34 -4.28
N VAL A 92 29.33 -0.80 -5.24
CA VAL A 92 29.65 -0.86 -6.67
C VAL A 92 29.89 0.55 -7.22
N ASN A 93 31.17 0.85 -7.48
CA ASN A 93 31.59 2.16 -7.96
C ASN A 93 31.25 2.39 -9.45
N GLU A 94 31.30 1.34 -10.26
CA GLU A 94 31.08 1.41 -11.71
C GLU A 94 29.93 0.50 -12.13
N CYS A 95 28.98 1.08 -12.86
CA CYS A 95 27.85 0.35 -13.41
C CYS A 95 27.70 0.60 -14.89
N THR A 96 27.74 -0.47 -15.67
CA THR A 96 27.39 -0.41 -17.08
C THR A 96 25.87 -0.29 -17.21
N ALA A 97 25.39 0.60 -18.09
CA ALA A 97 23.98 0.78 -18.37
C ALA A 97 23.42 -0.39 -19.20
N VAL A 98 23.17 -1.52 -18.53
CA VAL A 98 22.56 -2.72 -19.11
C VAL A 98 21.19 -2.94 -18.48
N GLY A 99 20.16 -3.04 -19.32
CA GLY A 99 18.82 -3.46 -18.91
C GLY A 99 18.70 -4.97 -18.90
N VAL A 100 18.07 -5.52 -17.86
CA VAL A 100 17.82 -6.95 -17.68
C VAL A 100 16.32 -7.18 -17.46
N VAL A 101 15.78 -8.25 -18.04
CA VAL A 101 14.40 -8.69 -17.80
C VAL A 101 14.38 -9.66 -16.64
N TYR A 102 13.52 -9.40 -15.67
CA TYR A 102 13.29 -10.25 -14.51
C TYR A 102 11.90 -10.87 -14.57
N ASP A 103 11.85 -12.19 -14.43
CA ASP A 103 10.61 -12.95 -14.26
C ASP A 103 10.38 -13.18 -12.77
N ILE A 104 9.48 -12.39 -12.17
CA ILE A 104 9.23 -12.38 -10.74
C ILE A 104 7.95 -13.15 -10.43
N LYS A 105 8.08 -14.23 -9.66
CA LYS A 105 6.96 -15.08 -9.24
C LYS A 105 6.36 -14.58 -7.93
N VAL A 106 5.06 -14.33 -7.94
CA VAL A 106 4.30 -13.91 -6.77
C VAL A 106 3.26 -14.98 -6.44
N PRO A 107 3.37 -15.63 -5.27
CA PRO A 107 2.37 -16.59 -4.83
C PRO A 107 1.09 -15.88 -4.38
N THR A 108 -0.04 -16.53 -4.61
CA THR A 108 -1.37 -16.04 -4.22
C THR A 108 -2.05 -17.04 -3.28
N LYS A 109 -2.99 -16.58 -2.46
CA LYS A 109 -3.82 -17.44 -1.60
C LYS A 109 -5.04 -17.93 -2.37
N ALA A 110 -5.70 -17.03 -3.09
CA ALA A 110 -6.78 -17.36 -4.02
C ALA A 110 -6.23 -17.86 -5.36
N GLU A 111 -7.10 -18.43 -6.19
CA GLU A 111 -6.76 -18.79 -7.56
C GLU A 111 -6.35 -17.52 -8.33
N ALA A 112 -5.17 -17.54 -8.93
CA ALA A 112 -4.52 -16.36 -9.51
C ALA A 112 -5.38 -15.70 -10.60
N LYS A 113 -6.10 -16.49 -11.41
CA LYS A 113 -6.99 -16.01 -12.47
C LYS A 113 -8.23 -15.26 -11.97
N GLN A 114 -8.57 -15.41 -10.69
CA GLN A 114 -9.71 -14.74 -10.07
C GLN A 114 -9.32 -13.39 -9.44
N LEU A 115 -8.03 -13.11 -9.31
CA LEU A 115 -7.53 -11.90 -8.68
C LEU A 115 -7.41 -10.76 -9.68
N GLN A 116 -7.88 -9.57 -9.28
CA GLN A 116 -7.59 -8.33 -9.99
C GLN A 116 -6.21 -7.83 -9.60
N ILE A 117 -5.34 -7.60 -10.58
CA ILE A 117 -3.98 -7.12 -10.35
C ILE A 117 -3.99 -5.59 -10.28
N GLU A 118 -3.43 -5.04 -9.21
CA GLU A 118 -3.30 -3.58 -9.01
C GLU A 118 -1.87 -3.20 -8.63
N PRO A 119 -1.38 -2.03 -9.08
CA PRO A 119 -0.13 -1.49 -8.55
C PRO A 119 -0.32 -1.10 -7.08
N MET A 120 0.57 -1.53 -6.21
CA MET A 120 0.61 -1.06 -4.82
C MET A 120 1.01 0.42 -4.82
N PRO A 121 0.35 1.30 -4.05
CA PRO A 121 0.73 2.70 -3.97
C PRO A 121 2.18 2.81 -3.47
N THR A 122 2.99 3.63 -4.14
CA THR A 122 4.30 4.01 -3.60
C THR A 122 4.09 4.84 -2.34
N PRO A 123 4.90 4.68 -1.27
CA PRO A 123 4.94 5.69 -0.24
C PRO A 123 5.38 7.01 -0.91
N GLU A 124 4.56 8.03 -0.74
CA GLU A 124 4.81 9.36 -1.27
C GLU A 124 6.01 9.93 -0.50
N VAL A 125 7.16 10.09 -1.18
CA VAL A 125 8.32 10.76 -0.57
C VAL A 125 7.93 12.23 -0.42
N VAL A 126 7.52 12.62 0.79
CA VAL A 126 7.35 14.02 1.16
C VAL A 126 8.74 14.64 1.20
N ILE A 127 9.17 15.24 0.09
CA ILE A 127 10.32 16.14 0.10
C ILE A 127 9.84 17.41 0.80
N GLU A 128 9.99 17.48 2.12
CA GLU A 128 10.00 18.76 2.81
C GLU A 128 11.18 19.55 2.24
N LYS A 129 10.92 20.38 1.24
CA LYS A 129 11.87 21.41 0.82
C LYS A 129 12.02 22.35 2.01
N THR A 130 13.00 22.09 2.88
CA THR A 130 13.56 23.13 3.73
C THR A 130 14.18 24.14 2.77
N VAL A 131 13.41 25.18 2.45
CA VAL A 131 13.96 26.39 1.85
C VAL A 131 14.79 27.02 2.95
N GLU A 132 16.07 26.64 3.05
CA GLU A 132 17.06 27.48 3.69
C GLU A 132 17.04 28.80 2.92
N LYS A 133 16.39 29.81 3.51
CA LYS A 133 16.59 31.19 3.09
C LYS A 133 18.06 31.52 3.36
N GLY A 134 18.90 31.30 2.36
CA GLY A 134 20.22 31.89 2.28
C GLY A 134 20.05 33.41 2.33
N SER A 135 20.39 33.98 3.48
CA SER A 135 20.60 35.40 3.68
C SER A 135 21.90 35.79 2.97
N TYR A 136 21.82 36.09 1.68
CA TYR A 136 22.87 36.85 1.00
C TYR A 136 22.70 38.32 1.35
N ALA A 137 23.75 38.88 1.95
CA ALA A 137 23.86 40.25 2.40
C ALA A 137 23.70 41.27 1.27
N GLN A 138 23.16 42.45 1.62
CA GLN A 138 23.72 43.76 1.28
C GLN A 138 23.54 44.70 2.48
#